data_AF-A0A229SJW5-F1
#
_entry.id   AF-A0A229SJW5-F1
#
_cell.length_a   1.000
_cell.length_b   1.000
_cell.length_c   1.000
_cell.angle_alpha   90.00
_cell.angle_beta   90.00
_cell.angle_gamma   90.00
#
_symmetry.space_group_name_H-M   'P 1'
#
loop_
_entity.id
_entity.type
_entity.pdbx_description
1 polymer ?
#
loop_
_entity_poly.entity_id
_entity_poly.type
_entity_poly.pdbx_seq_one_letter_code
_entity_poly.pdbx_strand_id
1 'polypeptide(L)' 'MTNQGHLRLPAAVRHCCGLIPGDRVLLAADPRRDVLIVHPPAVLDDLLAARHAELLGGDLG' A
#
# COMPACT_ATOMS: atom_id res chain seq x y z
N MET A 1 -0.89 -28.78 10.29
CA MET A 1 -0.10 -27.88 9.41
C MET A 1 -0.93 -26.64 9.16
N THR A 2 -0.65 -25.54 9.83
CA THR A 2 -1.37 -24.29 9.58
C THR A 2 -0.74 -23.63 8.35
N ASN A 3 -1.32 -23.86 7.18
CA ASN A 3 -0.93 -23.15 5.95
C ASN A 3 -1.51 -21.73 6.03
N GLN A 4 -0.94 -20.86 6.87
CA GLN A 4 -1.53 -19.56 7.22
C GLN A 4 -1.40 -18.51 6.10
N GLY A 5 -1.10 -18.92 4.86
CA GLY A 5 -1.04 -17.99 3.72
C GLY A 5 0.00 -16.88 3.90
N HIS A 6 1.09 -17.14 4.62
CA HIS A 6 2.11 -16.14 4.90
C HIS A 6 3.07 -15.98 3.70
N LEU A 7 3.20 -14.77 3.17
CA LEU A 7 4.18 -14.42 2.14
C LEU A 7 5.45 -13.86 2.79
N ARG A 8 6.61 -14.45 2.50
CA ARG A 8 7.90 -13.92 2.94
C ARG A 8 8.38 -12.83 2.00
N LEU A 9 8.48 -11.61 2.50
CA LEU A 9 9.03 -10.48 1.74
C LEU A 9 10.56 -10.42 1.86
N PRO A 10 11.29 -10.29 0.74
CA PRO A 10 12.73 -10.03 0.76
C PRO A 10 13.07 -8.77 1.55
N ALA A 11 14.25 -8.73 2.19
CA ALA A 11 14.66 -7.61 3.04
C ALA A 11 14.69 -6.27 2.29
N ALA A 12 15.18 -6.26 1.05
CA ALA A 12 15.19 -5.07 0.21
C ALA A 12 13.78 -4.50 -0.01
N VAL A 13 12.78 -5.36 -0.29
CA VAL A 13 11.40 -4.93 -0.48
C VAL A 13 10.82 -4.34 0.80
N ARG A 14 11.08 -4.96 1.96
CA ARG A 14 10.64 -4.41 3.25
C ARG A 14 11.23 -3.03 3.51
N HIS A 15 12.53 -2.85 3.26
CA HIS A 15 13.20 -1.57 3.46
C HIS A 15 12.72 -0.48 2.50
N CYS A 16 12.57 -0.81 1.21
CA CYS A 16 12.03 0.15 0.23
C CYS A 16 10.61 0.60 0.57
N CYS A 17 9.79 -0.28 1.16
CA CYS A 17 8.42 0.04 1.58
C CYS A 17 8.33 0.53 3.03
N GLY A 18 9.44 0.64 3.77
CA GLY A 18 9.47 1.04 5.18
C GLY A 18 8.76 0.08 6.14
N LEU A 19 8.52 -1.17 5.76
CA LEU A 19 7.73 -2.12 6.55
C LEU A 19 8.54 -2.74 7.69
N ILE A 20 8.00 -2.66 8.90
CA ILE A 20 8.50 -3.32 10.10
C ILE A 20 7.53 -4.42 10.58
N PRO A 21 8.03 -5.46 11.29
CA PRO A 21 7.17 -6.51 11.84
C PRO A 21 6.06 -5.91 12.72
N GLY A 22 4.82 -6.31 12.46
CA GLY A 22 3.64 -5.81 13.16
C GLY A 22 2.89 -4.71 12.41
N ASP A 23 3.47 -4.14 11.35
CA ASP A 23 2.77 -3.17 10.51
C ASP A 23 1.56 -3.80 9.82
N ARG A 24 0.48 -3.00 9.76
CA ARG A 24 -0.71 -3.32 8.97
C ARG A 24 -0.56 -2.69 7.60
N VAL A 25 -0.82 -3.48 6.56
CA VAL A 25 -0.77 -3.04 5.17
C VAL A 25 -2.09 -3.35 4.49
N LEU A 26 -2.44 -2.54 3.49
CA LEU A 26 -3.54 -2.87 2.59
C LEU A 26 -2.99 -3.78 1.50
N LEU A 27 -3.57 -4.98 1.38
CA LEU A 27 -3.26 -5.92 0.31
C LEU A 27 -4.39 -5.90 -0.71
N ALA A 28 -4.07 -5.60 -1.96
CA ALA A 28 -5.02 -5.58 -3.06
C ALA A 28 -4.61 -6.60 -4.12
N ALA A 29 -5.56 -7.33 -4.68
CA ALA A 29 -5.34 -8.15 -5.85
C ALA A 29 -5.62 -7.35 -7.11
N ASP A 30 -4.75 -7.44 -8.11
CA ASP A 30 -5.01 -7.02 -9.48
C ASP A 30 -5.12 -8.26 -10.37
N PRO A 31 -6.35 -8.78 -10.61
CA PRO A 31 -6.56 -9.97 -11.42
C PRO A 31 -6.14 -9.79 -12.89
N ARG A 32 -6.08 -8.55 -13.38
CA ARG A 32 -5.70 -8.28 -14.78
C ARG A 32 -4.21 -8.49 -15.01
N ARG A 33 -3.43 -8.33 -13.95
CA ARG A 33 -1.97 -8.47 -13.96
C ARG A 33 -1.49 -9.71 -13.22
N ASP A 34 -2.40 -10.44 -12.59
CA ASP A 34 -2.12 -11.61 -11.74
C ASP A 34 -1.09 -11.30 -10.64
N VAL A 35 -1.25 -10.16 -9.98
CA VAL A 35 -0.36 -9.70 -8.90
C VAL A 35 -1.12 -9.32 -7.65
N LEU A 36 -0.45 -9.46 -6.51
CA LEU A 36 -0.85 -8.86 -5.24
C LEU A 36 -0.02 -7.60 -5.01
N ILE A 37 -0.71 -6.49 -4.80
CA ILE A 37 -0.13 -5.18 -4.54
C ILE A 37 -0.22 -4.90 -3.04
N VAL A 38 0.91 -4.55 -2.43
CA VAL A 38 1.00 -4.13 -1.03
C VAL A 38 1.06 -2.61 -1.01
N HIS A 39 0.10 -1.98 -0.34
CA HIS A 39 0.09 -0.53 -0.08
C HIS A 39 0.42 -0.27 1.39
N PRO A 40 1.64 0.22 1.69
CA PRO A 40 1.99 0.68 3.04
C PRO A 40 1.15 1.91 3.44
N PRO A 41 0.87 2.12 4.74
CA PRO A 41 0.10 3.27 5.22
C PRO A 41 0.65 4.61 4.75
N ALA A 42 1.98 4.81 4.79
CA ALA A 42 2.60 6.07 4.34
C ALA A 42 2.27 6.41 2.87
N VAL A 43 2.25 5.39 2.00
CA VAL A 43 1.88 5.59 0.59
C VAL A 43 0.41 5.93 0.44
N LEU A 44 -0.47 5.35 1.26
CA LEU A 44 -1.88 5.71 1.29
C LEU A 44 -2.08 7.15 1.77
N ASP A 45 -1.35 7.56 2.81
CA ASP A 45 -1.40 8.92 3.34
C ASP A 45 -1.00 9.95 2.27
N ASP A 46 0.09 9.70 1.53
CA ASP A 46 0.53 10.56 0.43
C ASP A 46 -0.51 10.64 -0.70
N LEU A 47 -1.08 9.49 -1.11
CA LEU A 47 -2.11 9.43 -2.16
C LEU A 47 -3.39 10.16 -1.75
N LEU A 48 -3.81 9.99 -0.50
CA LEU A 48 -4.99 10.65 0.04
C LEU A 48 -4.77 12.15 0.20
N ALA A 49 -3.60 12.57 0.69
CA ALA A 49 -3.24 13.98 0.80
C ALA A 49 -3.24 14.68 -0.56
N ALA A 50 -2.62 14.07 -1.57
CA ALA A 50 -2.64 14.57 -2.94
C ALA A 50 -4.08 14.68 -3.47
N ARG A 51 -4.90 13.63 -3.28
CA ARG A 51 -6.28 13.63 -3.73
C ARG A 51 -7.14 14.68 -3.03
N HIS A 52 -6.95 14.88 -1.73
CA HIS A 52 -7.64 15.93 -0.97
C HIS A 52 -7.20 17.32 -1.44
N ALA A 53 -5.93 17.54 -1.74
CA ALA A 53 -5.45 18.82 -2.27
C ALA A 53 -6.11 19.16 -3.62
N GLU A 54 -6.24 18.19 -4.52
CA GLU A 54 -6.96 18.37 -5.79
C GLU A 54 -8.45 18.68 -5.59
N LEU A 55 -9.11 17.98 -4.67
CA LEU A 55 -10.54 18.19 -4.38
C LEU A 55 -10.80 19.54 -3.70
N LEU A 56 -9.93 19.95 -2.79
CA LEU A 56 -10.04 21.22 -2.06
C LEU A 56 -9.57 22.43 -2.87
N GLY A 57 -8.70 22.21 -3.86
CA GLY A 57 -8.23 23.24 -4.81
C GLY A 57 -9.15 23.45 -6.02
N GLY A 58 -10.28 22.73 -6.09
CA GLY A 58 -11.17 22.68 -7.26
C GLY A 58 -12.58 23.20 -7.01
N ASP A 59 -12.72 24.46 -6.55
CA ASP A 59 -13.86 25.32 -6.92
C ASP A 59 -13.51 26.82 -6.73
N LEU A 60 -12.66 27.31 -7.63
CA LEU A 60 -12.61 28.73 -8.03
C LEU A 60 -12.46 28.76 -9.56
N GLY A 61 -13.44 28.20 -10.25
CA GLY A 61 -13.60 28.27 -11.70
C GLY A 61 -14.88 29.00 -12.06
#